data_AF-A0A1B6GH21-F1
#
_entry.id   AF-A0A1B6GH21-F1
#
_cell.length_a   1.000
_cell.length_b   1.000
_cell.length_c   1.000
_cell.angle_alpha   90.00
_cell.angle_beta   90.00
_cell.angle_gamma   90.00
#
_symmetry.space_group_name_H-M   'P 1'
#
loop_
_entity.id
_entity.type
_entity.pdbx_description
1 polymer ?
#
loop_
_entity_poly.entity_id
_entity_poly.type
_entity_poly.pdbx_seq_one_letter_code
_entity_poly.pdbx_strand_id
1 'polypeptide(L)'
;GHFSMGTEYRSHPKWKLIDLGDDCGFSYSDRIIGGKQAALGQYPWIVRLGYATNEEGTIVGIYECGGTIISPRYVLTAAHCSSEHMRKNLLEVRVGEHYTESDPDCVEGVCAPRVQDIGVEEESCHLDYFGNEEFSNDICLLRLQDPIVFNDFVQPICLPFFDTIIEHNFEG
;
A
#
# COMPACT_ATOMS: atom_id res chain seq x y z
N GLY A 1 24.29 24.61 -13.87
CA GLY A 1 23.29 24.10 -14.81
C GLY A 1 22.07 23.77 -14.01
N HIS A 2 20.96 24.44 -14.28
CA HIS A 2 19.69 24.23 -13.58
C HIS A 2 19.07 22.94 -14.16
N PHE A 3 18.96 21.88 -13.35
CA PHE A 3 18.24 20.67 -13.74
C PHE A 3 16.74 21.00 -13.67
N SER A 4 16.10 21.16 -14.82
CA SER A 4 14.64 21.20 -14.92
C SER A 4 14.13 19.78 -14.81
N MET A 5 13.97 19.26 -13.59
CA MET A 5 13.40 17.94 -13.32
C MET A 5 11.86 18.02 -13.34
N GLY A 6 11.31 18.48 -14.47
CA GLY A 6 9.87 18.70 -14.64
C GLY A 6 9.23 17.61 -15.48
N THR A 7 8.31 16.83 -14.90
CA THR A 7 7.27 16.02 -15.57
C THR A 7 7.67 14.80 -16.43
N GLU A 8 8.94 14.40 -16.52
CA GLU A 8 9.36 13.27 -17.37
C GLU A 8 8.63 11.95 -17.04
N TYR A 9 8.31 11.70 -15.78
CA TYR A 9 7.60 10.49 -15.34
C TYR A 9 6.17 10.35 -15.91
N ARG A 10 5.49 11.47 -16.22
CA ARG A 10 4.14 11.45 -16.82
C ARG A 10 4.15 10.94 -18.26
N SER A 11 5.31 10.98 -18.91
CA SER A 11 5.50 10.45 -20.27
C SER A 11 5.73 8.93 -20.30
N HIS A 12 5.96 8.31 -19.14
CA HIS A 12 6.24 6.88 -19.05
C HIS A 12 5.00 6.06 -19.46
N PRO A 13 5.12 5.01 -20.30
CA PRO A 13 3.97 4.25 -20.80
C PRO A 13 3.08 3.63 -19.71
N LYS A 14 3.66 3.32 -18.55
CA LYS A 14 2.94 2.75 -17.39
C LYS A 14 2.32 3.80 -16.47
N TRP A 15 2.50 5.10 -16.72
CA TRP A 15 1.96 6.18 -15.89
C TRP A 15 0.45 6.06 -15.67
N LYS A 16 -0.29 5.77 -16.76
CA LYS A 16 -1.75 5.61 -16.75
C LYS A 16 -2.27 4.46 -15.87
N LEU A 17 -1.38 3.57 -15.39
CA LEU A 17 -1.77 2.48 -14.50
C LEU A 17 -1.92 2.94 -13.04
N ILE A 18 -1.30 4.08 -12.68
CA ILE A 18 -1.28 4.64 -11.32
C ILE A 18 -1.79 6.08 -11.27
N ASP A 19 -2.08 6.69 -12.42
CA ASP A 19 -2.67 8.02 -12.51
C ASP A 19 -4.17 7.94 -12.24
N LEU A 20 -4.54 8.23 -10.99
CA LEU A 20 -5.93 8.25 -10.53
C LEU A 20 -6.58 9.63 -10.68
N GLY A 21 -5.88 10.62 -11.24
CA GLY A 21 -6.35 12.01 -11.22
C GLY A 21 -6.60 12.49 -9.79
N ASP A 22 -7.78 13.06 -9.56
CA ASP A 22 -8.23 13.56 -8.24
C ASP A 22 -8.99 12.49 -7.43
N ASP A 23 -9.12 11.25 -7.94
CA ASP A 23 -9.88 10.17 -7.30
C ASP A 23 -9.02 9.36 -6.31
N CYS A 24 -8.39 10.05 -5.35
CA CYS A 24 -7.52 9.45 -4.34
C CYS A 24 -7.45 10.27 -3.04
N GLY A 25 -6.96 9.65 -1.96
CA GLY A 25 -6.65 10.36 -0.71
C GLY A 25 -7.86 10.78 0.12
N PHE A 26 -9.06 10.33 -0.22
CA PHE A 26 -10.26 10.57 0.57
C PHE A 26 -10.22 9.79 1.89
N SER A 27 -10.32 10.51 3.00
CA SER A 27 -10.37 9.96 4.36
C SER A 27 -11.55 10.60 5.10
N TYR A 28 -12.38 9.77 5.74
CA TYR A 28 -13.57 10.20 6.46
C TYR A 28 -13.29 10.54 7.94
N SER A 29 -12.23 11.28 8.24
CA SER A 29 -11.90 11.62 9.65
C SER A 29 -11.26 12.98 9.84
N ASP A 30 -11.65 13.64 10.94
CA ASP A 30 -11.02 14.86 11.44
C ASP A 30 -9.68 14.55 12.13
N ARG A 31 -8.70 15.43 11.89
CA ARG A 31 -7.31 15.38 12.35
C ARG A 31 -7.14 14.90 13.80
N ILE A 32 -6.34 13.84 14.02
CA ILE A 32 -5.96 13.35 15.36
C ILE A 32 -4.50 13.72 15.70
N ILE A 33 -4.28 14.30 16.88
CA ILE A 33 -2.95 14.59 17.46
C ILE A 33 -2.73 13.64 18.64
N GLY A 34 -1.60 12.92 18.64
CA GLY A 34 -1.28 11.88 19.63
C GLY A 34 -1.94 10.55 19.28
N GLY A 35 -1.15 9.47 19.17
CA GLY A 35 -1.61 8.17 18.69
C GLY A 35 -2.86 7.68 19.42
N LYS A 36 -3.97 7.58 18.68
CA LYS A 36 -5.22 6.97 19.12
C LYS A 36 -5.61 5.91 18.09
N GLN A 37 -6.43 4.97 18.52
CA GLN A 37 -7.05 4.00 17.64
C GLN A 37 -7.74 4.73 16.47
N ALA A 38 -7.49 4.27 15.25
CA ALA A 38 -8.14 4.82 14.06
C ALA A 38 -9.65 4.58 14.14
N ALA A 39 -10.45 5.46 13.56
CA ALA A 39 -11.87 5.18 13.32
C ALA A 39 -12.02 4.17 12.16
N LEU A 40 -13.14 3.46 12.15
CA LEU A 40 -13.49 2.56 11.05
C LEU A 40 -13.51 3.35 9.73
N GLY A 41 -12.72 2.92 8.74
CA GLY A 41 -12.60 3.60 7.43
C GLY A 41 -11.76 4.89 7.43
N GLN A 42 -11.07 5.22 8.52
CA GLN A 42 -10.25 6.45 8.58
C GLN A 42 -9.09 6.45 7.58
N TYR A 43 -8.44 5.31 7.36
CA TYR A 43 -7.30 5.19 6.44
C TYR A 43 -7.55 4.05 5.44
N PRO A 44 -8.43 4.27 4.45
CA PRO A 44 -8.95 3.20 3.57
C PRO A 44 -7.91 2.63 2.60
N TRP A 45 -6.73 3.24 2.52
CA TRP A 45 -5.60 2.79 1.71
C TRP A 45 -4.63 1.88 2.45
N ILE A 46 -4.76 1.67 3.76
CA ILE A 46 -3.86 0.79 4.51
C ILE A 46 -4.16 -0.67 4.14
N VAL A 47 -3.10 -1.44 3.93
CA VAL A 47 -3.21 -2.88 3.65
C VAL A 47 -2.30 -3.68 4.59
N ARG A 48 -2.61 -4.97 4.74
CA ARG A 48 -1.73 -5.94 5.41
C ARG A 48 -1.17 -6.93 4.40
N LEU A 49 0.09 -7.30 4.55
CA LEU A 49 0.79 -8.23 3.68
C LEU A 49 0.85 -9.61 4.34
N GLY A 50 0.24 -10.61 3.70
CA GLY A 50 0.12 -11.97 4.23
C GLY A 50 1.19 -12.89 3.68
N TYR A 51 2.01 -13.48 4.56
CA TYR A 51 3.11 -14.38 4.20
C TYR A 51 2.81 -15.83 4.54
N ALA A 52 3.33 -16.74 3.72
CA ALA A 52 3.27 -18.18 3.96
C ALA A 52 4.01 -18.56 5.26
N THR A 53 3.40 -19.41 6.09
CA THR A 53 4.00 -19.94 7.32
C THR A 53 4.84 -21.20 7.14
N ASN A 54 4.63 -21.92 6.03
CA ASN A 54 5.42 -23.09 5.68
C ASN A 54 5.64 -23.16 4.16
N GLU A 55 6.62 -23.96 3.75
CA GLU A 55 7.01 -24.15 2.34
C GLU A 55 5.88 -24.79 1.50
N GLU A 56 4.91 -25.43 2.14
CA GLU A 56 3.78 -26.10 1.50
C GLU A 56 2.67 -25.13 1.08
N GLY A 57 2.79 -23.83 1.38
CA GLY A 57 1.78 -22.83 1.05
C GLY A 57 0.48 -23.01 1.83
N THR A 58 0.49 -23.76 2.93
CA THR A 58 -0.69 -23.92 3.80
C THR A 58 -0.80 -22.70 4.69
N ILE A 59 -1.86 -21.92 4.46
CA ILE A 59 -2.08 -20.60 5.05
C ILE A 59 -2.31 -20.71 6.57
N VAL A 60 -1.38 -20.13 7.34
CA VAL A 60 -1.70 -19.38 8.56
C VAL A 60 -1.06 -18.01 8.36
N GLY A 61 -1.65 -17.13 7.56
CA GLY A 61 -1.03 -15.86 7.17
C GLY A 61 -0.52 -15.08 8.39
N ILE A 62 0.81 -14.96 8.54
CA ILE A 62 1.37 -14.00 9.49
C ILE A 62 1.46 -12.69 8.71
N TYR A 63 0.77 -11.68 9.21
CA TYR A 63 0.81 -10.35 8.64
C TYR A 63 1.85 -9.51 9.38
N GLU A 64 3.04 -9.42 8.81
CA GLU A 64 4.20 -8.75 9.44
C GLU A 64 4.49 -7.37 8.85
N CYS A 65 4.01 -7.13 7.62
CA CYS A 65 4.21 -5.89 6.90
C CYS A 65 2.87 -5.25 6.50
N GLY A 66 2.95 -3.96 6.21
CA GLY A 66 1.87 -3.20 5.63
C GLY A 66 2.21 -2.69 4.23
N GLY A 67 1.29 -1.94 3.66
CA GLY A 67 1.50 -1.19 2.43
C GLY A 67 0.39 -0.17 2.24
N THR A 68 0.34 0.42 1.06
CA THR A 68 -0.69 1.37 0.69
C THR A 68 -1.23 1.14 -0.72
N ILE A 69 -2.56 1.20 -0.87
CA ILE A 69 -3.22 1.14 -2.16
C ILE A 69 -2.90 2.41 -2.95
N ILE A 70 -2.34 2.27 -4.15
CA ILE A 70 -2.07 3.41 -5.05
C ILE A 70 -2.88 3.34 -6.35
N SER A 71 -3.49 2.20 -6.65
CA SER A 71 -4.44 2.03 -7.76
C SER A 71 -5.22 0.72 -7.59
N PRO A 72 -6.24 0.41 -8.43
CA PRO A 72 -6.99 -0.85 -8.33
C PRO A 72 -6.13 -2.11 -8.39
N ARG A 73 -4.95 -2.08 -9.02
CA ARG A 73 -4.10 -3.26 -9.24
C ARG A 73 -2.72 -3.15 -8.62
N TYR A 74 -2.45 -2.06 -7.89
CA TYR A 74 -1.13 -1.78 -7.38
C TYR A 74 -1.15 -1.32 -5.94
N VAL A 75 -0.27 -1.94 -5.15
CA VAL A 75 0.02 -1.61 -3.76
C VAL A 75 1.49 -1.24 -3.65
N LEU A 76 1.79 -0.15 -2.97
CA LEU A 76 3.13 0.28 -2.65
C LEU A 76 3.50 -0.21 -1.24
N THR A 77 4.69 -0.77 -1.09
CA THR A 77 5.25 -1.20 0.19
C THR A 77 6.76 -0.95 0.21
N ALA A 78 7.43 -1.39 1.26
CA ALA A 78 8.87 -1.36 1.41
C ALA A 78 9.51 -2.57 0.70
N ALA A 79 10.74 -2.41 0.20
CA ALA A 79 11.48 -3.51 -0.41
C ALA A 79 11.91 -4.57 0.62
N HIS A 80 12.14 -4.18 1.87
CA HIS A 80 12.42 -5.15 2.93
C HIS A 80 11.23 -6.08 3.23
N CYS A 81 10.01 -5.68 2.86
CA CYS A 81 8.81 -6.49 2.98
C CYS A 81 8.63 -7.49 1.83
N SER A 82 9.52 -7.49 0.84
CA SER A 82 9.42 -8.41 -0.30
C SER A 82 9.69 -9.86 0.09
N SER A 83 9.24 -10.81 -0.73
CA SER A 83 9.45 -12.23 -0.47
C SER A 83 10.93 -12.58 -0.33
N GLU A 84 11.78 -11.96 -1.15
CA GLU A 84 13.22 -12.15 -1.17
C GLU A 84 13.86 -11.75 0.16
N HIS A 85 13.51 -10.58 0.69
CA HIS A 85 14.14 -10.03 1.89
C HIS A 85 13.57 -10.62 3.18
N MET A 86 12.25 -10.86 3.22
CA MET A 86 11.59 -11.52 4.35
C MET A 86 11.93 -13.01 4.43
N ARG A 87 12.43 -13.60 3.33
CA ARG A 87 12.60 -15.06 3.17
C ARG A 87 11.31 -15.83 3.44
N LYS A 88 10.19 -15.25 3.04
CA LYS A 88 8.84 -15.81 3.17
C LYS A 88 8.06 -15.45 1.92
N ASN A 89 7.29 -16.38 1.38
CA ASN A 89 6.48 -16.10 0.20
C ASN A 89 5.35 -15.15 0.58
N LEU A 90 5.34 -13.95 0.02
CA LEU A 90 4.24 -13.01 0.05
C LEU A 90 3.11 -13.57 -0.83
N LEU A 91 2.00 -13.97 -0.22
CA LEU A 91 0.90 -14.64 -0.92
C LEU A 91 -0.17 -13.65 -1.34
N GLU A 92 -0.56 -12.78 -0.40
CA GLU A 92 -1.75 -11.96 -0.54
C GLU A 92 -1.58 -10.58 0.08
N VAL A 93 -2.41 -9.67 -0.41
CA VAL A 93 -2.68 -8.38 0.21
C VAL A 93 -4.11 -8.39 0.73
N ARG A 94 -4.26 -8.11 2.03
CA ARG A 94 -5.55 -7.89 2.68
C ARG A 94 -5.88 -6.41 2.72
N VAL A 95 -7.04 -6.04 2.20
CA VAL A 95 -7.57 -4.66 2.21
C VAL A 95 -8.91 -4.56 2.94
N GLY A 96 -9.22 -3.38 3.48
CA GLY A 96 -10.47 -3.10 4.19
C GLY A 96 -10.53 -3.62 5.63
N GLU A 97 -9.42 -4.11 6.16
CA GLU A 97 -9.27 -4.61 7.53
C GLU A 97 -9.26 -3.47 8.56
N HIS A 98 -9.90 -3.68 9.70
CA HIS A 98 -9.84 -2.75 10.83
C HIS A 98 -9.56 -3.49 12.15
N TYR A 99 -10.34 -4.51 12.50
CA TYR A 99 -10.08 -5.39 13.64
C TYR A 99 -9.78 -6.80 13.18
N THR A 100 -8.55 -7.24 13.40
CA THR A 100 -8.05 -8.55 12.93
C THR A 100 -8.72 -9.77 13.56
N GLU A 101 -9.60 -9.56 14.52
CA GLU A 101 -10.34 -10.59 15.26
C GLU A 101 -11.80 -10.71 14.80
N SER A 102 -12.27 -9.83 13.91
CA SER A 102 -13.64 -9.83 13.40
C SER A 102 -13.70 -9.60 11.89
N ASP A 103 -14.72 -10.17 11.23
CA ASP A 103 -15.05 -9.87 9.85
C ASP A 103 -16.54 -10.24 9.59
N PRO A 104 -17.43 -9.28 9.27
CA PRO A 104 -17.15 -7.86 9.05
C PRO A 104 -16.93 -7.07 10.35
N ASP A 105 -16.24 -5.93 10.23
CA ASP A 105 -16.03 -5.00 11.33
C ASP A 105 -17.19 -4.03 11.48
N CYS A 106 -17.72 -3.91 12.71
CA CYS A 106 -18.85 -3.04 13.01
C CYS A 106 -18.57 -2.14 14.21
N VAL A 107 -18.84 -0.84 14.08
CA VAL A 107 -18.74 0.16 15.14
C VAL A 107 -20.05 0.93 15.21
N GLU A 108 -20.68 0.98 16.39
CA GLU A 108 -21.93 1.72 16.65
C GLU A 108 -23.08 1.40 15.67
N GLY A 109 -23.13 0.16 15.17
CA GLY A 109 -24.18 -0.30 14.24
C GLY A 109 -23.89 -0.03 12.75
N VAL A 110 -22.75 0.62 12.43
CA VAL A 110 -22.24 0.75 11.06
C VAL A 110 -21.21 -0.35 10.83
N CYS A 111 -21.37 -1.14 9.77
CA CYS A 111 -20.45 -2.22 9.42
C CYS A 111 -19.73 -1.91 8.11
N ALA A 112 -18.42 -2.15 8.08
CA ALA A 112 -17.66 -2.19 6.85
C ALA A 112 -18.00 -3.46 6.05
N PRO A 113 -17.84 -3.44 4.71
CA PRO A 113 -17.81 -4.67 3.91
C PRO A 113 -16.74 -5.63 4.42
N ARG A 114 -16.86 -6.91 4.05
CA ARG A 114 -15.83 -7.91 4.37
C ARG A 114 -14.49 -7.54 3.74
N VAL A 115 -13.42 -7.96 4.39
CA VAL A 115 -12.06 -7.82 3.88
C VAL A 115 -11.91 -8.48 2.50
N GLN A 116 -11.00 -7.97 1.68
CA GLN A 116 -10.63 -8.59 0.41
C GLN A 116 -9.20 -9.09 0.52
N ASP A 117 -9.00 -10.40 0.38
CA ASP A 117 -7.70 -11.04 0.28
C ASP A 117 -7.38 -11.29 -1.20
N ILE A 118 -6.33 -10.65 -1.71
CA ILE A 118 -6.02 -10.65 -3.13
C ILE A 118 -4.59 -11.14 -3.33
N GLY A 119 -4.41 -12.15 -4.19
CA GLY A 119 -3.09 -12.70 -4.47
C GLY A 119 -2.13 -11.71 -5.13
N VAL A 120 -0.83 -11.89 -4.90
CA VAL A 120 0.23 -11.11 -5.56
C VAL A 120 0.63 -11.78 -6.88
N GLU A 121 0.68 -11.01 -7.97
CA GLU A 121 1.09 -11.45 -9.32
C GLU A 121 2.59 -11.21 -9.53
N GLU A 122 3.09 -10.04 -9.12
CA GLU A 122 4.46 -9.61 -9.36
C GLU A 122 4.93 -8.66 -8.25
N GLU A 123 6.18 -8.84 -7.81
CA GLU A 123 6.90 -7.93 -6.93
C GLU A 123 7.97 -7.19 -7.75
N SER A 124 7.87 -5.86 -7.81
CA SER A 124 8.82 -4.99 -8.52
C SER A 124 9.49 -4.05 -7.50
N CYS A 125 10.57 -4.52 -6.89
CA CYS A 125 11.33 -3.75 -5.91
C CYS A 125 12.42 -2.91 -6.58
N HIS A 126 12.83 -1.82 -5.92
CA HIS A 126 13.87 -0.95 -6.46
C HIS A 126 15.19 -1.72 -6.65
N LEU A 127 15.79 -1.60 -7.84
CA LEU A 127 17.00 -2.37 -8.20
C LEU A 127 18.23 -2.05 -7.33
N ASP A 128 18.30 -0.82 -6.82
CA ASP A 128 19.37 -0.35 -5.93
C ASP A 128 19.04 -0.56 -4.44
N TYR A 129 18.05 -1.39 -4.11
CA TYR A 129 17.83 -1.85 -2.74
C TYR A 129 18.63 -3.11 -2.48
N PHE A 130 19.60 -3.04 -1.55
CA PHE A 130 20.50 -4.16 -1.23
C PHE A 130 20.30 -4.73 0.17
N GLY A 131 19.30 -4.26 0.93
CA GLY A 131 19.06 -4.71 2.30
C GLY A 131 20.21 -4.42 3.28
N ASN A 132 21.06 -3.45 2.97
CA ASN A 132 22.15 -3.01 3.84
C ASN A 132 21.68 -1.96 4.87
N GLU A 133 22.56 -1.61 5.82
CA GLU A 133 22.22 -0.75 6.98
C GLU A 133 21.68 0.64 6.62
N GLU A 134 21.86 1.10 5.38
CA GLU A 134 21.42 2.42 4.93
C GLU A 134 19.92 2.46 4.57
N PHE A 135 19.26 1.30 4.37
CA PHE A 135 17.86 1.19 3.93
C PHE A 135 17.51 2.12 2.75
N SER A 136 18.50 2.44 1.94
CA SER A 136 18.33 3.33 0.80
C SER A 136 17.48 2.64 -0.27
N ASN A 137 16.56 3.39 -0.88
CA ASN A 137 15.64 2.89 -1.90
C ASN A 137 14.72 1.75 -1.42
N ASP A 138 14.32 1.76 -0.14
CA ASP A 138 13.42 0.77 0.46
C ASP A 138 11.97 0.92 -0.02
N ILE A 139 11.74 0.61 -1.30
CA ILE A 139 10.46 0.75 -1.99
C ILE A 139 10.22 -0.43 -2.92
N CYS A 140 9.00 -0.97 -2.88
CA CYS A 140 8.58 -2.06 -3.73
C CYS A 140 7.12 -1.93 -4.15
N LEU A 141 6.87 -2.25 -5.42
CA LEU A 141 5.55 -2.21 -6.02
C LEU A 141 5.02 -3.63 -6.16
N LEU A 142 3.85 -3.87 -5.58
CA LEU A 142 3.12 -5.13 -5.70
C LEU A 142 2.04 -4.98 -6.76
N ARG A 143 2.06 -5.84 -7.77
CA ARG A 143 0.96 -5.99 -8.71
C ARG A 143 0.05 -7.12 -8.24
N LEU A 144 -1.24 -6.85 -8.18
CA LEU A 144 -2.24 -7.81 -7.70
C LEU A 144 -2.78 -8.67 -8.84
N GLN A 145 -3.12 -9.92 -8.54
CA GLN A 145 -3.74 -10.86 -9.49
C GLN A 145 -5.07 -10.32 -10.01
N ASP A 146 -5.90 -9.80 -9.10
CA ASP A 146 -7.21 -9.23 -9.38
C ASP A 146 -7.30 -7.76 -8.94
N PRO A 147 -8.16 -6.93 -9.57
CA PRO A 147 -8.37 -5.57 -9.13
C PRO A 147 -9.13 -5.50 -7.80
N ILE A 148 -8.69 -4.60 -6.93
CA ILE A 148 -9.38 -4.22 -5.70
C ILE A 148 -10.74 -3.60 -6.04
N VAL A 149 -11.78 -4.04 -5.33
CA VAL A 149 -13.11 -3.41 -5.43
C VAL A 149 -13.19 -2.26 -4.42
N PHE A 150 -13.09 -1.04 -4.93
CA PHE A 150 -13.15 0.16 -4.10
C PHE A 150 -14.55 0.39 -3.49
N ASN A 151 -14.56 0.89 -2.26
CA ASN A 151 -15.74 1.27 -1.46
C ASN A 151 -15.32 2.28 -0.39
N ASP A 152 -16.23 2.76 0.46
CA ASP A 152 -15.91 3.80 1.45
C ASP A 152 -14.80 3.43 2.46
N PHE A 153 -14.48 2.14 2.60
CA PHE A 153 -13.45 1.59 3.50
C PHE A 153 -12.21 1.09 2.76
N VAL A 154 -12.21 1.11 1.42
CA VAL A 154 -11.11 0.64 0.57
C VAL A 154 -10.93 1.62 -0.60
N GLN A 155 -9.92 2.47 -0.52
CA GLN A 155 -9.65 3.55 -1.48
C GLN A 155 -8.15 3.75 -1.63
N PRO A 156 -7.67 4.29 -2.76
CA PRO A 156 -6.27 4.58 -2.97
C PRO A 156 -5.83 5.89 -2.29
N ILE A 157 -4.55 5.98 -1.92
CA ILE A 157 -3.91 7.24 -1.53
C ILE A 157 -3.35 7.96 -2.76
N CYS A 158 -3.28 9.30 -2.69
CA CYS A 158 -2.57 10.08 -3.70
C CYS A 158 -1.05 9.97 -3.51
N LEU A 159 -0.34 9.88 -4.62
CA LEU A 159 1.12 9.97 -4.64
C LEU A 159 1.56 11.42 -4.89
N PRO A 160 2.72 11.86 -4.35
CA PRO A 160 3.15 13.25 -4.38
C PRO A 160 3.72 13.65 -5.75
N PHE A 161 2.84 13.83 -6.73
CA PHE A 161 3.21 14.23 -8.10
C PHE A 161 3.14 15.74 -8.36
N PHE A 162 3.00 16.53 -7.29
CA PHE A 162 2.96 17.98 -7.36
C PHE A 162 4.39 18.53 -7.45
N ASP A 163 4.63 19.44 -8.40
CA ASP A 163 5.95 20.04 -8.64
C ASP A 163 6.54 20.65 -7.35
N THR A 164 5.68 21.18 -6.48
CA THR A 164 6.06 21.74 -5.17
C THR A 164 6.62 20.72 -4.19
N ILE A 165 6.27 19.44 -4.29
CA ILE A 165 6.77 18.38 -3.41
C ILE A 165 8.01 17.70 -4.03
N ILE A 166 8.07 17.64 -5.36
CA ILE A 166 9.21 17.07 -6.10
C ILE A 166 10.48 17.93 -5.94
N GLU A 167 10.34 19.25 -5.75
CA GLU A 167 11.46 20.19 -5.58
C GLU A 167 11.97 20.32 -4.13
N HIS A 168 11.35 19.64 -3.17
CA HIS A 168 11.69 19.76 -1.75
C HIS A 168 12.14 18.42 -1.16
N ASN A 169 13.33 18.41 -0.57
CA ASN A 169 13.79 17.30 0.28
C ASN A 169 13.10 17.43 1.65
N PHE A 170 12.23 16.48 1.98
CA PHE A 170 11.65 16.35 3.30
C PHE A 170 12.51 15.37 4.12
N GLU A 171 13.57 15.88 4.73
CA GLU A 171 14.27 15.16 5.80
C GLU A 171 13.48 15.37 7.10
N GLY A 172 13.09 14.27 7.73
CA GLY A 172 12.44 14.23 9.05
C GLY A 172 13.45 14.07 10.17
#